data_AF-A0A850JDW9-F1
#
_entry.id   AF-A0A850JDW9-F1
#
_cell.length_a   1.000
_cell.length_b   1.000
_cell.length_c   1.000
_cell.angle_alpha   90.00
_cell.angle_beta   90.00
_cell.angle_gamma   90.00
#
_symmetry.space_group_name_H-M   'P 1'
#
loop_
_entity.id
_entity.type
_entity.pdbx_description
1 polymer ?
#
loop_
_entity_poly.entity_id
_entity_poly.type
_entity_poly.pdbx_seq_one_letter_code
_entity_poly.pdbx_strand_id
1 'polypeptide(L)'
;MATEVNPTDHHPHHQGVTMQCPVSCLGVRTVADLVNLLATTTRTVLPDVYPNDPEEHDEHTPHCPLSCLNLSTRASNALRYNSTETRTISDLVRMIRSGQLPGVRNIGRRSLTEIHTALVAAGIDVQHTNLT
;
A
#
# COMPACT_ATOMS: atom_id res chain seq x y z
N MET A 1 -8.55 -39.84 -21.10
CA MET A 1 -7.62 -40.77 -20.41
C MET A 1 -7.21 -40.10 -19.12
N ALA A 2 -7.76 -40.54 -17.99
CA ALA A 2 -7.43 -39.99 -16.68
C ALA A 2 -6.07 -40.56 -16.28
N THR A 3 -5.07 -39.70 -16.09
CA THR A 3 -3.75 -40.10 -15.62
C THR A 3 -3.91 -40.54 -14.17
N GLU A 4 -3.86 -41.86 -13.93
CA GLU A 4 -3.84 -42.43 -12.58
C GLU A 4 -2.58 -41.90 -11.88
N VAL A 5 -2.77 -41.01 -10.90
CA VAL A 5 -1.68 -40.51 -10.06
C VAL A 5 -1.29 -41.65 -9.14
N ASN A 6 -0.16 -42.28 -9.46
CA ASN A 6 0.37 -43.43 -8.74
C ASN A 6 0.73 -43.01 -7.30
N PRO A 7 0.21 -43.68 -6.25
CA PRO A 7 0.46 -43.32 -4.84
C PRO A 7 1.93 -43.39 -4.41
N THR A 8 2.83 -43.91 -5.25
CA THR A 8 4.26 -44.04 -4.96
C THR A 8 5.13 -42.84 -5.33
N ASP A 9 4.60 -41.82 -6.02
CA ASP A 9 5.41 -40.69 -6.50
C ASP A 9 5.45 -39.48 -5.55
N HIS A 10 4.94 -39.64 -4.33
CA HIS A 10 4.94 -38.58 -3.32
C HIS A 10 6.22 -38.58 -2.48
N HIS A 11 7.27 -37.94 -3.00
CA HIS A 11 8.48 -37.63 -2.23
C HIS A 11 8.66 -36.12 -2.04
N PRO A 12 9.39 -35.66 -1.01
CA PRO A 12 9.65 -34.23 -0.82
C PRO A 12 10.28 -33.60 -2.07
N HIS A 13 9.84 -32.39 -2.43
CA HIS A 13 10.38 -31.57 -3.51
C HIS A 13 10.27 -32.18 -4.93
N HIS A 14 9.33 -33.10 -5.16
CA HIS A 14 9.06 -33.55 -6.54
C HIS A 14 8.50 -32.40 -7.40
N GLN A 15 8.78 -32.42 -8.70
CA GLN A 15 8.22 -31.43 -9.62
C GLN A 15 6.72 -31.70 -9.85
N GLY A 16 5.93 -30.65 -10.08
CA GLY A 16 4.50 -30.78 -10.37
C GLY A 16 3.62 -31.07 -9.14
N VAL A 17 3.96 -30.53 -7.97
CA VAL A 17 3.09 -30.61 -6.78
C VAL A 17 1.73 -29.98 -7.08
N THR A 18 0.65 -30.75 -6.87
CA THR A 18 -0.73 -30.31 -7.06
C THR A 18 -1.46 -30.18 -5.73
N MET A 19 -2.68 -29.65 -5.76
CA MET A 19 -3.54 -29.53 -4.57
C MET A 19 -4.02 -30.90 -4.01
N GLN A 20 -3.80 -31.99 -4.75
CA GLN A 20 -4.13 -33.36 -4.32
C GLN A 20 -2.94 -34.07 -3.66
N CYS A 21 -1.75 -33.47 -3.66
CA CYS A 21 -0.57 -34.02 -3.02
C CYS A 21 -0.60 -33.84 -1.48
N PRO A 22 -0.02 -34.78 -0.71
CA PRO A 22 0.17 -34.58 0.72
C PRO A 22 1.15 -33.43 1.01
N VAL A 23 0.98 -32.78 2.17
CA VAL A 23 1.83 -31.65 2.61
C VAL A 23 3.31 -32.03 2.70
N SER A 24 3.63 -33.31 2.92
CA SER A 24 5.00 -33.83 2.89
C SER A 24 5.72 -33.61 1.57
N CYS A 25 5.01 -33.52 0.44
CA CYS A 25 5.59 -33.19 -0.86
C CYS A 25 6.19 -31.78 -0.91
N LEU A 26 5.67 -30.85 -0.10
CA LEU A 26 6.23 -29.50 0.05
C LEU A 26 7.52 -29.48 0.89
N GLY A 27 7.93 -30.61 1.46
CA GLY A 27 9.11 -30.70 2.33
C GLY A 27 8.91 -30.09 3.72
N VAL A 28 7.68 -29.72 4.10
CA VAL A 28 7.35 -29.16 5.42
C VAL A 28 7.33 -30.27 6.46
N ARG A 29 8.34 -30.31 7.34
CA ARG A 29 8.45 -31.29 8.43
C ARG A 29 8.32 -30.66 9.82
N THR A 30 8.56 -29.36 9.90
CA THR A 30 8.54 -28.58 11.13
C THR A 30 7.75 -27.28 10.94
N VAL A 31 7.38 -26.65 12.06
CA VAL A 31 6.79 -25.30 12.05
C VAL A 31 7.74 -24.28 11.41
N ALA A 32 9.05 -24.45 11.59
CA ALA A 32 10.05 -23.60 10.96
C ALA A 32 10.01 -23.70 9.42
N ASP A 33 9.82 -24.91 8.87
CA ASP A 33 9.71 -25.11 7.42
C ASP A 33 8.46 -24.43 6.86
N LEU A 34 7.33 -24.51 7.58
CA LEU A 34 6.10 -23.81 7.21
C LEU A 34 6.28 -22.30 7.21
N VAL A 35 6.88 -21.75 8.27
CA VAL A 35 7.17 -20.30 8.37
C VAL A 35 8.08 -19.86 7.24
N ASN A 36 9.12 -20.63 6.91
CA ASN A 36 10.04 -20.32 5.81
C ASN A 36 9.33 -20.37 4.45
N LEU A 37 8.46 -21.35 4.22
CA LEU A 37 7.67 -21.49 2.99
C LEU A 37 6.65 -20.34 2.82
N LEU A 38 6.04 -19.88 3.91
CA LEU A 38 5.15 -18.72 3.90
C LEU A 38 5.92 -17.40 3.71
N ALA A 39 7.08 -17.24 4.36
CA ALA A 39 7.91 -16.05 4.24
C ALA A 39 8.48 -15.88 2.81
N THR A 40 8.80 -16.99 2.14
CA THR A 40 9.28 -16.99 0.76
C THR A 40 8.15 -16.75 -0.26
N THR A 41 6.93 -17.24 0.00
CA THR A 41 5.77 -16.99 -0.86
C THR A 41 5.16 -15.59 -0.68
N THR A 42 5.33 -14.95 0.47
CA THR A 42 4.96 -13.53 0.65
C THR A 42 5.80 -12.58 -0.21
N ARG A 43 6.95 -13.00 -0.75
CA ARG A 43 7.78 -12.17 -1.66
C ARG A 43 7.31 -12.17 -3.12
N THR A 44 6.32 -12.99 -3.49
CA THR A 44 5.90 -13.10 -4.92
C THR A 44 4.45 -12.71 -5.21
N VAL A 45 3.61 -12.45 -4.21
CA VAL A 45 2.19 -12.05 -4.42
C VAL A 45 1.79 -10.74 -3.73
N LEU A 46 2.67 -10.14 -2.94
CA LEU A 46 2.60 -8.71 -2.71
C LEU A 46 3.66 -8.09 -3.64
N PRO A 47 3.32 -7.16 -4.55
CA PRO A 47 4.34 -6.18 -4.91
C PRO A 47 4.90 -5.69 -3.57
N ASP A 48 6.22 -5.67 -3.44
CA ASP A 48 6.92 -4.89 -2.42
C ASP A 48 6.43 -3.45 -2.53
N VAL A 49 5.29 -3.18 -1.90
CA VAL A 49 4.90 -1.90 -1.37
C VAL A 49 5.26 -1.99 0.11
N TYR A 50 6.51 -2.34 0.41
CA TYR A 50 7.20 -1.40 1.27
C TYR A 50 7.13 -0.10 0.48
N PRO A 51 6.43 0.94 0.97
CA PRO A 51 6.70 2.25 0.42
C PRO A 51 8.23 2.34 0.49
N ASN A 52 8.88 2.50 -0.67
CA ASN A 52 10.27 2.93 -0.73
C ASN A 52 10.47 3.82 0.49
N ASP A 53 11.45 3.49 1.35
CA ASP A 53 11.95 4.45 2.34
C ASP A 53 11.83 5.80 1.66
N PRO A 54 11.00 6.73 2.18
CA PRO A 54 10.64 7.91 1.43
C PRO A 54 11.96 8.47 0.98
N GLU A 55 12.23 8.41 -0.33
CA GLU A 55 13.37 9.10 -0.87
C GLU A 55 13.17 10.50 -0.31
N GLU A 56 14.05 10.91 0.60
CA GLU A 56 13.97 12.17 1.29
C GLU A 56 14.22 13.22 0.21
N HIS A 57 13.21 13.46 -0.60
CA HIS A 57 13.20 14.51 -1.58
C HIS A 57 13.00 15.77 -0.77
N ASP A 58 14.09 16.55 -0.62
CA ASP A 58 14.12 17.82 0.10
C ASP A 58 13.03 18.80 -0.37
N GLU A 59 12.48 18.61 -1.57
CA GLU A 59 11.47 19.48 -2.16
C GLU A 59 10.18 18.73 -2.53
N HIS A 60 9.14 18.93 -1.72
CA HIS A 60 7.77 18.54 -2.07
C HIS A 60 7.21 19.49 -3.13
N THR A 61 7.08 18.99 -4.36
CA THR A 61 6.44 19.77 -5.44
C THR A 61 4.93 19.56 -5.48
N PRO A 62 4.15 20.51 -6.01
CA PRO A 62 2.69 20.38 -6.18
C PRO A 62 2.26 19.16 -7.03
N HIS A 63 3.15 18.61 -7.85
CA HIS A 63 2.89 17.43 -8.68
C HIS A 63 3.18 16.11 -7.96
N CYS A 64 3.81 16.16 -6.78
CA CYS A 64 4.07 14.97 -5.99
C CYS A 64 2.77 14.24 -5.64
N PRO A 65 2.81 12.90 -5.53
CA PRO A 65 1.69 12.12 -5.03
C PRO A 65 1.45 12.41 -3.55
N LEU A 66 0.22 12.16 -3.09
CA LEU A 66 -0.15 12.33 -1.69
C LEU A 66 0.63 11.43 -0.71
N SER A 67 1.26 10.36 -1.20
CA SER A 67 2.17 9.53 -0.41
C SER A 67 3.40 10.29 0.09
N CYS A 68 3.80 11.38 -0.57
CA CYS A 68 4.94 12.20 -0.14
C CYS A 68 4.64 13.03 1.13
N LEU A 69 3.37 13.27 1.47
CA LEU A 69 2.97 14.11 2.62
C LEU A 69 3.01 13.36 3.97
N ASN A 70 3.50 12.12 4.01
CA ASN A 70 3.59 11.27 5.21
C ASN A 70 2.35 11.33 6.13
N LEU A 71 1.16 11.30 5.52
CA LEU A 71 -0.11 11.32 6.22
C LEU A 71 -0.38 9.99 6.92
N SER A 72 -1.09 10.01 8.05
CA SER A 72 -1.56 8.79 8.70
C SER A 72 -2.38 7.93 7.75
N THR A 73 -2.37 6.62 7.98
CA THR A 73 -3.18 5.65 7.24
C THR A 73 -4.64 6.04 7.18
N ARG A 74 -5.17 6.69 8.23
CA ARG A 74 -6.55 7.17 8.27
C ARG A 74 -6.79 8.30 7.27
N ALA A 75 -5.95 9.34 7.29
CA ALA A 75 -6.09 10.50 6.42
C ALA A 75 -5.84 10.12 4.95
N SER A 76 -4.80 9.34 4.69
CA SER A 76 -4.47 8.85 3.35
C SER A 76 -5.56 7.92 2.78
N ASN A 77 -6.12 7.00 3.58
CA ASN A 77 -7.23 6.16 3.13
C ASN A 77 -8.51 6.97 2.89
N ALA A 78 -8.81 7.94 3.76
CA ALA A 78 -9.99 8.80 3.56
C ALA A 78 -9.91 9.54 2.22
N LEU A 79 -8.74 10.12 1.89
CA LEU A 79 -8.50 10.77 0.61
C LEU A 79 -8.54 9.77 -0.57
N ARG A 80 -7.85 8.64 -0.46
CA ARG A 80 -7.77 7.65 -1.55
C ARG A 80 -9.12 7.03 -1.92
N TYR A 81 -9.95 6.70 -0.93
CA TYR A 81 -11.20 5.95 -1.17
C TYR A 81 -12.42 6.83 -1.39
N ASN A 82 -12.40 8.08 -0.91
CA ASN A 82 -13.58 8.96 -0.95
C ASN A 82 -13.39 10.17 -1.87
N SER A 83 -12.24 10.29 -2.52
CA SER A 83 -11.94 11.36 -3.47
C SER A 83 -11.30 10.77 -4.71
N THR A 84 -12.10 10.62 -5.77
CA THR A 84 -11.69 10.07 -7.07
C THR A 84 -10.70 10.97 -7.81
N GLU A 85 -10.67 12.26 -7.45
CA GLU A 85 -9.89 13.31 -8.11
C GLU A 85 -8.62 13.71 -7.37
N THR A 86 -8.40 13.27 -6.12
CA THR A 86 -7.21 13.67 -5.35
C THR A 86 -6.11 12.64 -5.45
N ARG A 87 -5.20 12.85 -6.40
CA ARG A 87 -4.02 11.98 -6.59
C ARG A 87 -2.73 12.70 -6.22
N THR A 88 -2.69 14.01 -6.45
CA THR A 88 -1.52 14.86 -6.23
C THR A 88 -1.74 15.87 -5.11
N ILE A 89 -0.65 16.48 -4.64
CA ILE A 89 -0.70 17.56 -3.66
C ILE A 89 -1.49 18.76 -4.21
N SER A 90 -1.33 19.10 -5.49
CA SER A 90 -2.13 20.14 -6.17
C SER A 90 -3.63 19.91 -6.05
N ASP A 91 -4.09 18.67 -6.28
CA ASP A 91 -5.51 18.35 -6.22
C ASP A 91 -6.05 18.53 -4.79
N LEU A 92 -5.25 18.14 -3.79
CA LEU A 92 -5.60 18.32 -2.38
C LEU A 92 -5.66 19.80 -2.00
N VAL A 93 -4.70 20.62 -2.45
CA VAL A 93 -4.72 22.08 -2.26
C VAL A 93 -5.97 22.70 -2.89
N ARG A 94 -6.32 22.30 -4.11
CA ARG A 94 -7.54 22.76 -4.79
C ARG A 94 -8.80 22.39 -4.01
N MET A 95 -8.86 21.17 -3.47
CA MET A 95 -9.98 20.68 -2.65
C MET A 95 -10.13 21.43 -1.32
N ILE A 96 -9.01 21.83 -0.71
CA ILE A 96 -9.01 22.68 0.49
C ILE A 96 -9.59 24.05 0.15
N ARG A 97 -9.17 24.67 -0.96
CA ARG A 97 -9.65 26.00 -1.39
C ARG A 97 -11.13 26.00 -1.78
N SER A 98 -11.61 24.94 -2.42
CA SER A 98 -13.02 24.81 -2.78
C SER A 98 -13.92 24.50 -1.58
N GLY A 99 -13.36 24.29 -0.39
CA GLY A 99 -14.12 23.95 0.82
C GLY A 99 -14.75 22.56 0.78
N GLN A 100 -14.30 21.69 -0.13
CA GLN A 100 -14.86 20.34 -0.30
C GLN A 100 -14.27 19.32 0.67
N LEU A 101 -13.09 19.60 1.23
CA LEU A 101 -12.38 18.67 2.12
C LEU A 101 -13.19 18.24 3.36
N PRO A 102 -13.95 19.12 4.06
CA PRO A 102 -14.81 18.71 5.17
C PRO A 102 -16.01 17.83 4.75
N GLY A 103 -16.38 17.83 3.46
CA GLY A 103 -17.43 16.98 2.91
C GLY A 103 -16.97 15.57 2.58
N VAL A 104 -15.65 15.29 2.64
CA VAL A 104 -15.10 13.97 2.36
C VAL A 104 -15.39 13.03 3.52
N ARG A 105 -16.01 11.88 3.20
CA ARG A 105 -16.36 10.87 4.19
C ARG A 105 -15.11 10.40 4.94
N ASN A 106 -15.23 10.28 6.26
CA ASN A 106 -14.15 9.89 7.18
C ASN A 106 -13.01 10.91 7.40
N ILE A 107 -13.15 12.13 6.87
CA ILE A 107 -12.30 13.26 7.26
C ILE A 107 -12.96 13.99 8.44
N GLY A 108 -12.29 14.03 9.59
CA GLY A 108 -12.72 14.80 10.77
C GLY A 108 -11.72 15.91 11.12
N ARG A 109 -12.03 16.72 12.14
CA ARG A 109 -11.18 17.86 12.58
C ARG A 109 -9.70 17.49 12.78
N ARG A 110 -9.43 16.30 13.34
CA ARG A 110 -8.07 15.80 13.55
C ARG A 110 -7.33 15.55 12.24
N SER A 111 -7.97 14.85 11.29
CA SER A 111 -7.40 14.57 9.97
C SER A 111 -7.23 15.85 9.14
N LEU A 112 -8.15 16.81 9.27
CA LEU A 112 -7.99 18.14 8.65
C LEU A 112 -6.73 18.85 9.18
N THR A 113 -6.58 18.91 10.51
CA THR A 113 -5.42 19.55 11.15
C THR A 113 -4.13 18.89 10.69
N GLU A 114 -4.10 17.56 10.68
CA GLU A 114 -2.96 16.77 10.19
C GLU A 114 -2.61 17.08 8.74
N ILE A 115 -3.60 17.12 7.85
CA ILE A 115 -3.41 17.48 6.43
C ILE A 115 -2.81 18.88 6.29
N HIS A 116 -3.33 19.86 7.05
CA HIS A 116 -2.78 21.21 7.06
C HIS A 116 -1.34 21.25 7.56
N THR A 117 -1.03 20.56 8.65
CA THR A 117 0.32 20.48 9.21
C THR A 117 1.29 19.82 8.22
N ALA A 118 0.88 18.75 7.54
CA ALA A 118 1.70 18.07 6.55
C ALA A 118 2.01 18.96 5.33
N LEU A 119 1.03 19.73 4.86
CA LEU A 119 1.24 20.69 3.75
C LEU A 119 2.22 21.80 4.15
N VAL A 120 2.08 22.35 5.37
CA VAL A 120 3.02 23.37 5.88
C VAL A 120 4.42 22.80 6.06
N ALA A 121 4.55 21.57 6.57
CA ALA A 121 5.84 20.89 6.70
C ALA A 121 6.50 20.61 5.34
N ALA A 122 5.70 20.39 4.30
CA ALA A 122 6.13 20.28 2.91
C ALA A 122 6.42 21.64 2.24
N GLY A 123 6.37 22.76 2.99
CA GLY A 123 6.60 24.10 2.46
C GLY A 123 5.43 24.68 1.63
N ILE A 124 4.28 24.02 1.63
CA ILE A 124 3.11 24.40 0.82
C ILE A 124 2.10 25.12 1.71
N ASP A 125 2.13 26.46 1.66
CA ASP A 125 1.15 27.26 2.37
C ASP A 125 -0.18 27.37 1.60
N VAL A 126 -1.18 26.61 2.04
CA VAL A 126 -2.53 26.65 1.47
C VAL A 126 -3.25 28.00 1.66
N GLN A 127 -2.80 28.87 2.57
CA GLN A 127 -3.36 30.21 2.78
C GLN A 127 -2.78 31.25 1.80
N HIS A 128 -1.53 31.09 1.35
CA HIS A 128 -0.80 32.13 0.58
C HIS A 128 -0.24 31.70 -0.79
N THR A 129 -0.42 30.46 -1.23
CA THR A 129 0.15 29.99 -2.51
C THR A 129 -0.56 30.59 -3.74
N ASN A 130 0.03 31.63 -4.33
CA ASN A 130 -0.29 32.06 -5.70
C ASN A 130 0.23 30.99 -6.67
N LEU A 131 -0.62 30.04 -7.05
CA LEU A 131 -0.33 29.11 -8.15
C LEU A 131 -0.43 29.94 -9.44
N THR A 132 0.73 30.33 -9.98
CA THR A 132 0.85 31.02 -11.27
C THR A 132 1.28 30.01 -12.33
#